data_AF-A0A1C3KPJ8-F1
#
_entry.id   AF-A0A1C3KPJ8-F1
#
_cell.length_a   1.000
_cell.length_b   1.000
_cell.length_c   1.000
_cell.angle_alpha   90.00
_cell.angle_beta   90.00
_cell.angle_gamma   90.00
#
_symmetry.space_group_name_H-M   'P 1'
#
loop_
_entity.id
_entity.type
_entity.pdbx_description
1 polymer ?
#
loop_
_entity_poly.entity_id
_entity_poly.type
_entity_poly.pdbx_seq_one_letter_code
_entity_poly.pdbx_strand_id
1 'polypeptide(L)'
;MFRDSVARLGRRKQWMNTCKRNVRIGIFKDDNIYMDPLEVHNEEPNKTNYLNCGSLDEYVYNRSNIGMNTIMIHSKYMNIKLVNKLYKQLRDSEVNYTQRFIFLTSLYNDVFNYGYNLYDFLKILEMYQRTKNGKYADIFKKILTNINDLAYLIFSYKKPLISYCNGKTKGSSGFLSFLANNSASYVHSSYSYNNLEYSFLPYGGISYVLANLRGSLGFYLALTGQVINSTDLIWCGLSKRWISEDSLELMEVTSESQLEVSEQDANILLEEHFLRVPKIYTLKDYEEIIYEHFKYDNLLYILKKLDESRKNGNDKIKKWAEETYKRICTSPPLATHITFEMLLILRNFKMELLKKAQITKKLWKEILKNSYKVTPKTKEEVSMCELKNAIDKELFIKALNIETNTILNFISCPDILNGITAYIVKSHNNSFKGTYINNNIFEIKKDIIHYFLFYKNRYEYAPYDRPDISFSSLPSLEKCNQHYNAHHGASHDRFFFARQHERWSDNYLKDELEEMNNQVL
;
A
#
# COMPACT_ATOMS: atom_id res chain seq x y z
N MET A 1 -49.25 -7.78 58.37
CA MET A 1 -48.61 -7.91 59.70
C MET A 1 -47.28 -7.16 59.61
N PHE A 2 -47.21 -6.01 60.29
CA PHE A 2 -46.03 -5.21 60.69
C PHE A 2 -45.07 -4.70 59.59
N ARG A 3 -45.13 -3.40 59.24
CA ARG A 3 -44.41 -2.24 59.87
C ARG A 3 -42.95 -2.20 59.39
N ASP A 4 -42.29 -1.11 59.01
CA ASP A 4 -42.50 0.35 59.13
C ASP A 4 -41.43 1.00 58.21
N SER A 5 -41.80 1.90 57.29
CA SER A 5 -41.58 3.36 57.37
C SER A 5 -40.16 3.83 57.77
N VAL A 6 -39.54 4.69 56.96
CA VAL A 6 -39.36 6.15 57.24
C VAL A 6 -38.43 6.79 56.20
N ALA A 7 -38.94 7.86 55.60
CA ALA A 7 -38.22 8.82 54.76
C ALA A 7 -37.36 9.79 55.60
N ARG A 8 -36.30 10.37 54.99
CA ARG A 8 -36.11 11.84 54.78
C ARG A 8 -34.64 12.24 54.53
N LEU A 9 -34.45 12.90 53.38
CA LEU A 9 -33.77 14.18 53.14
C LEU A 9 -32.38 14.48 53.76
N GLY A 10 -31.39 14.81 52.91
CA GLY A 10 -30.19 15.53 53.36
C GLY A 10 -29.05 15.82 52.36
N ARG A 11 -29.28 16.73 51.39
CA ARG A 11 -28.33 17.72 50.78
C ARG A 11 -26.90 17.34 50.31
N ARG A 12 -26.69 17.68 49.02
CA ARG A 12 -25.60 18.46 48.36
C ARG A 12 -24.22 17.84 48.03
N LYS A 13 -24.02 17.73 46.70
CA LYS A 13 -22.86 18.11 45.84
C LYS A 13 -21.44 17.65 46.24
N GLN A 14 -20.86 16.81 45.37
CA GLN A 14 -19.65 17.17 44.61
C GLN A 14 -19.51 16.31 43.35
N TRP A 15 -19.40 16.98 42.20
CA TRP A 15 -18.94 16.39 40.95
C TRP A 15 -17.43 16.19 41.02
N MET A 16 -16.95 14.98 40.73
CA MET A 16 -15.64 14.75 40.14
C MET A 16 -15.76 13.69 39.04
N ASN A 17 -15.54 14.15 37.81
CA ASN A 17 -15.40 13.32 36.62
C ASN A 17 -14.20 12.40 36.78
N THR A 18 -14.45 11.10 36.79
CA THR A 18 -13.48 10.10 36.34
C THR A 18 -14.11 9.37 35.15
N CYS A 19 -13.69 9.73 33.94
CA CYS A 19 -14.03 9.00 32.72
C CYS A 19 -13.33 7.64 32.74
N LYS A 20 -13.91 6.66 33.44
CA LYS A 20 -13.69 5.25 33.12
C LYS A 20 -14.56 4.91 31.91
N ARG A 21 -13.93 4.55 30.79
CA ARG A 21 -14.62 3.95 29.64
C ARG A 21 -15.21 2.62 30.09
N ASN A 22 -16.47 2.62 30.49
CA ASN A 22 -17.23 1.39 30.69
C ASN A 22 -17.66 0.90 29.31
N VAL A 23 -16.94 -0.09 28.78
CA VAL A 23 -17.41 -0.89 27.64
C VAL A 23 -18.65 -1.62 28.12
N ARG A 24 -19.83 -1.23 27.63
CA ARG A 24 -21.06 -2.00 27.85
C ARG A 24 -21.06 -3.14 26.85
N ILE A 25 -20.69 -4.33 27.30
CA ILE A 25 -20.79 -5.56 26.52
C ILE A 25 -22.25 -6.03 26.65
N GLY A 26 -22.97 -6.12 25.54
CA GLY A 26 -24.28 -6.79 25.50
C GLY A 26 -24.10 -8.28 25.85
N ILE A 27 -25.02 -8.85 26.61
CA ILE A 27 -24.90 -10.24 27.12
C ILE A 27 -25.37 -11.25 26.06
N PHE A 28 -26.24 -10.84 25.13
CA PHE A 28 -26.88 -11.73 24.16
C PHE A 28 -26.42 -11.44 22.74
N LYS A 29 -26.21 -12.50 21.94
CA LYS A 29 -25.75 -12.41 20.53
C LYS A 29 -26.62 -11.54 19.64
N ASP A 30 -27.89 -11.37 20.01
CA ASP A 30 -28.88 -10.60 19.24
C ASP A 30 -28.90 -9.11 19.61
N ASP A 31 -28.10 -8.67 20.59
CA ASP A 31 -28.00 -7.27 20.95
C ASP A 31 -27.23 -6.50 19.86
N ASN A 32 -27.75 -5.34 19.44
CA ASN A 32 -27.10 -4.45 18.46
C ASN A 32 -25.71 -3.92 18.90
N ILE A 33 -25.30 -4.20 20.14
CA ILE A 33 -24.03 -3.79 20.76
C ILE A 33 -23.27 -5.02 21.29
N TYR A 34 -23.69 -6.24 20.90
CA TYR A 34 -22.95 -7.45 21.20
C TYR A 34 -21.61 -7.40 20.46
N MET A 35 -20.51 -7.41 21.21
CA MET A 35 -19.20 -7.75 20.69
C MET A 35 -18.93 -9.19 21.10
N ASP A 36 -18.48 -10.01 20.16
CA ASP A 36 -18.08 -11.37 20.49
C ASP A 36 -16.95 -11.30 21.54
N PRO A 37 -17.08 -11.96 22.70
CA PRO A 37 -16.00 -11.99 23.69
C PRO A 37 -14.66 -12.45 23.10
N LEU A 38 -14.67 -13.26 22.02
CA LEU A 38 -13.47 -13.64 21.27
C LEU A 38 -12.87 -12.44 20.50
N GLU A 39 -13.69 -11.53 19.95
CA GLU A 39 -13.22 -10.31 19.29
C GLU A 39 -12.63 -9.28 20.26
N VAL A 40 -13.10 -9.27 21.51
CA VAL A 40 -12.59 -8.38 22.57
C VAL A 40 -11.32 -8.94 23.22
N HIS A 41 -11.19 -10.27 23.33
CA HIS A 41 -10.02 -10.93 23.93
C HIS A 41 -8.91 -11.25 22.93
N ASN A 42 -9.14 -11.18 21.61
CA ASN A 42 -8.10 -11.33 20.59
C ASN A 42 -7.20 -10.08 20.42
N GLU A 43 -7.00 -9.28 21.47
CA GLU A 43 -5.82 -8.40 21.59
C GLU A 43 -4.59 -9.17 22.15
N GLU A 44 -4.68 -10.50 22.33
CA GLU A 44 -3.50 -11.31 22.62
C GLU A 44 -2.66 -11.54 21.36
N PRO A 45 -1.36 -11.20 21.34
CA PRO A 45 -0.44 -11.65 20.31
C PRO A 45 -0.21 -13.16 20.48
N ASN A 46 -1.17 -13.98 20.04
CA ASN A 46 -1.10 -15.43 20.20
C ASN A 46 -1.10 -16.15 18.85
N LYS A 47 0.12 -16.36 18.35
CA LYS A 47 0.64 -17.56 17.65
C LYS A 47 2.15 -17.35 17.35
N THR A 48 2.96 -17.03 18.37
CA THR A 48 4.42 -16.85 18.23
C THR A 48 5.19 -17.83 19.08
N ASN A 49 5.01 -19.14 18.88
CA ASN A 49 5.82 -20.15 19.58
C ASN A 49 7.10 -20.56 18.84
N TYR A 50 7.35 -20.05 17.62
CA TYR A 50 8.54 -20.42 16.83
C TYR A 50 9.05 -19.27 15.96
N LEU A 51 9.33 -18.10 16.55
CA LEU A 51 10.15 -17.09 15.85
C LEU A 51 11.62 -17.56 15.89
N ASN A 52 12.24 -17.71 14.71
CA ASN A 52 13.62 -18.23 14.62
C ASN A 52 14.64 -17.26 15.22
N CYS A 53 14.31 -15.96 15.23
CA CYS A 53 15.08 -14.87 15.84
C CYS A 53 14.11 -13.76 16.22
N GLY A 54 14.37 -13.06 17.32
CA GLY A 54 13.73 -11.78 17.57
C GLY A 54 13.95 -11.23 18.98
N SER A 55 14.83 -10.24 19.12
CA SER A 55 14.63 -9.26 20.20
C SER A 55 13.28 -8.58 19.98
N LEU A 56 12.57 -8.21 21.06
CA LEU A 56 11.25 -7.57 20.98
C LEU A 56 11.24 -6.27 20.13
N ASP A 57 12.40 -5.67 19.88
CA ASP A 57 12.58 -4.42 19.14
C ASP A 57 12.74 -4.58 17.61
N GLU A 58 12.55 -5.79 17.06
CA GLU A 58 12.67 -6.01 15.62
C GLU A 58 11.40 -5.61 14.85
N TYR A 59 11.59 -4.86 13.75
CA TYR A 59 10.48 -4.41 12.88
C TYR A 59 9.94 -5.50 11.95
N VAL A 60 10.75 -6.52 11.68
CA VAL A 60 10.45 -7.61 10.76
C VAL A 60 10.92 -8.90 11.42
N TYR A 61 10.02 -9.84 11.61
CA TYR A 61 10.33 -11.17 12.09
C TYR A 61 10.30 -12.17 10.95
N ASN A 62 11.13 -13.20 11.05
CA ASN A 62 11.13 -14.30 10.11
C ASN A 62 10.84 -15.62 10.82
N ARG A 63 10.04 -16.44 10.16
CA ARG A 63 9.82 -17.84 10.48
C ARG A 63 10.08 -18.64 9.21
N SER A 64 11.28 -19.19 9.12
CA SER A 64 11.72 -19.95 7.95
C SER A 64 11.55 -21.44 8.20
N ASN A 65 10.83 -22.11 7.32
CA ASN A 65 10.94 -23.55 7.08
C ASN A 65 11.95 -23.78 5.91
N ILE A 66 12.30 -25.03 5.62
CA ILE A 66 13.25 -25.41 4.56
C ILE A 66 12.71 -24.96 3.19
N GLY A 67 11.41 -25.20 2.93
CA GLY A 67 10.73 -24.90 1.66
C GLY A 67 10.01 -23.56 1.59
N MET A 68 9.80 -22.87 2.72
CA MET A 68 9.04 -21.61 2.77
C MET A 68 9.66 -20.62 3.76
N ASN A 69 9.67 -19.33 3.40
CA ASN A 69 9.95 -18.27 4.37
C ASN A 69 8.71 -17.44 4.69
N THR A 70 8.35 -17.36 5.96
CA THR A 70 7.32 -16.44 6.44
C THR A 70 7.98 -15.17 6.97
N ILE A 71 7.64 -14.03 6.39
CA ILE A 71 8.09 -12.71 6.79
C ILE A 71 6.90 -11.99 7.45
N MET A 72 7.05 -11.60 8.72
CA MET A 72 6.00 -10.97 9.52
C MET A 72 6.39 -9.53 9.86
N ILE A 73 5.54 -8.58 9.50
CA ILE A 73 5.73 -7.16 9.84
C ILE A 73 5.27 -6.91 11.28
N HIS A 74 6.18 -6.42 12.14
CA HIS A 74 5.93 -6.12 13.56
C HIS A 74 5.66 -4.62 13.81
N SER A 75 5.24 -3.86 12.81
CA SER A 75 4.90 -2.45 13.01
C SER A 75 3.67 -2.06 12.22
N LYS A 76 2.78 -1.32 12.89
CA LYS A 76 1.58 -0.74 12.27
C LYS A 76 1.94 0.34 11.24
N TYR A 77 3.12 0.97 11.34
CA TYR A 77 3.59 2.01 10.42
C TYR A 77 4.97 1.66 9.84
N MET A 78 5.24 2.03 8.59
CA MET A 78 6.56 1.88 7.99
C MET A 78 7.51 2.99 8.47
N ASN A 79 8.78 2.65 8.61
CA ASN A 79 9.89 3.58 8.73
C ASN A 79 11.06 3.07 7.87
N ILE A 80 12.14 3.85 7.77
CA ILE A 80 13.28 3.46 6.93
C ILE A 80 13.91 2.12 7.36
N LYS A 81 13.96 1.82 8.66
CA LYS A 81 14.51 0.57 9.18
C LYS A 81 13.68 -0.64 8.77
N LEU A 82 12.35 -0.54 8.85
CA LEU A 82 11.43 -1.57 8.38
C LEU A 82 11.56 -1.77 6.87
N VAL A 83 11.60 -0.69 6.07
CA VAL A 83 11.79 -0.76 4.61
C VAL A 83 13.09 -1.49 4.27
N ASN A 84 14.18 -1.13 4.95
CA ASN A 84 15.50 -1.73 4.70
C ASN A 84 15.56 -3.20 5.10
N LYS A 85 15.06 -3.55 6.30
CA LYS A 85 14.99 -4.94 6.74
C LYS A 85 14.13 -5.78 5.81
N LEU A 86 12.94 -5.31 5.46
CA LEU A 86 12.03 -6.04 4.59
C LEU A 86 12.63 -6.27 3.20
N TYR A 87 13.30 -5.25 2.63
CA TYR A 87 14.02 -5.39 1.37
C TYR A 87 15.10 -6.47 1.44
N LYS A 88 15.98 -6.44 2.47
CA LYS A 88 17.02 -7.45 2.66
C LYS A 88 16.43 -8.85 2.76
N GLN A 89 15.42 -9.04 3.63
CA GLN A 89 14.81 -10.35 3.84
C GLN A 89 14.15 -10.91 2.56
N LEU A 90 13.44 -10.06 1.81
CA LEU A 90 12.86 -10.47 0.53
C LEU A 90 13.94 -10.82 -0.50
N ARG A 91 15.05 -10.07 -0.56
CA ARG A 91 16.17 -10.36 -1.47
C ARG A 91 16.87 -11.66 -1.11
N ASP A 92 17.17 -11.87 0.16
CA ASP A 92 17.84 -13.08 0.66
C ASP A 92 16.97 -14.31 0.39
N SER A 93 15.65 -14.19 0.58
CA SER A 93 14.69 -15.27 0.31
C SER A 93 14.56 -15.60 -1.18
N GLU A 94 14.64 -14.58 -2.04
CA GLU A 94 14.57 -14.81 -3.48
C GLU A 94 15.79 -15.59 -3.97
N VAL A 95 16.97 -15.29 -3.44
CA VAL A 95 18.23 -15.96 -3.81
C VAL A 95 18.34 -17.37 -3.22
N ASN A 96 17.70 -17.63 -2.07
CA ASN A 96 17.79 -18.92 -1.40
C ASN A 96 17.10 -20.05 -2.20
N TYR A 97 17.86 -20.93 -2.83
CA TYR A 97 17.34 -22.02 -3.66
C TYR A 97 16.46 -23.05 -2.93
N THR A 98 16.55 -23.17 -1.59
CA THR A 98 15.69 -24.10 -0.84
C THR A 98 14.27 -23.56 -0.70
N GLN A 99 14.13 -22.24 -0.60
CA GLN A 99 12.84 -21.59 -0.41
C GLN A 99 12.09 -21.55 -1.75
N ARG A 100 10.99 -22.30 -1.83
CA ARG A 100 10.12 -22.38 -3.01
C ARG A 100 9.19 -21.18 -3.11
N PHE A 101 8.69 -20.69 -1.98
CA PHE A 101 7.78 -19.55 -1.92
C PHE A 101 7.93 -18.75 -0.62
N ILE A 102 7.39 -17.53 -0.62
CA ILE A 102 7.48 -16.59 0.48
C ILE A 102 6.07 -16.18 0.90
N PHE A 103 5.81 -16.16 2.20
CA PHE A 103 4.57 -15.66 2.79
C PHE A 103 4.84 -14.37 3.56
N LEU A 104 4.29 -13.24 3.08
CA LEU A 104 4.39 -11.93 3.72
C LEU A 104 3.07 -11.60 4.42
N THR A 105 3.12 -11.33 5.72
CA THR A 105 1.95 -10.95 6.52
C THR A 105 2.34 -9.96 7.61
N SER A 106 1.36 -9.42 8.35
CA SER A 106 1.59 -8.71 9.61
C SER A 106 1.53 -9.67 10.80
N LEU A 107 2.23 -9.31 11.87
CA LEU A 107 2.10 -9.99 13.15
C LEU A 107 0.72 -9.75 13.79
N TYR A 108 0.10 -8.60 13.50
CA TYR A 108 -1.22 -8.25 14.00
C TYR A 108 -2.31 -8.75 13.06
N ASN A 109 -3.42 -9.23 13.62
CA ASN A 109 -4.59 -9.69 12.85
C ASN A 109 -5.49 -8.54 12.41
N ASP A 110 -5.47 -7.41 13.12
CA ASP A 110 -6.34 -6.26 12.85
C ASP A 110 -5.71 -5.21 11.93
N VAL A 111 -4.37 -5.19 11.86
CA VAL A 111 -3.59 -4.20 11.10
C VAL A 111 -2.49 -4.86 10.30
N PHE A 112 -2.57 -4.70 8.98
CA PHE A 112 -1.46 -5.04 8.11
C PHE A 112 -0.42 -3.91 8.10
N ASN A 113 -0.83 -2.71 7.65
CA ASN A 113 0.01 -1.52 7.69
C ASN A 113 -0.80 -0.23 7.44
N TYR A 114 -0.44 0.87 8.09
CA TYR A 114 -1.12 2.16 7.99
C TYR A 114 -0.39 3.19 7.11
N GLY A 115 0.72 2.83 6.48
CA GLY A 115 1.56 3.78 5.73
C GLY A 115 2.87 4.11 6.43
N TYR A 116 3.65 4.96 5.80
CA TYR A 116 4.87 5.52 6.37
C TYR A 116 4.55 6.40 7.58
N ASN A 117 5.44 6.35 8.57
CA ASN A 117 5.34 7.11 9.80
C ASN A 117 5.30 8.62 9.49
N LEU A 118 4.14 9.23 9.72
CA LEU A 118 3.92 10.64 9.40
C LEU A 118 4.78 11.58 10.25
N TYR A 119 5.22 11.17 11.44
CA TYR A 119 6.12 11.98 12.27
C TYR A 119 7.48 12.19 11.61
N ASP A 120 8.03 11.15 10.98
CA ASP A 120 9.32 11.23 10.29
C ASP A 120 9.21 12.18 9.09
N PHE A 121 8.13 12.08 8.32
CA PHE A 121 7.85 13.02 7.23
C PHE A 121 7.64 14.44 7.75
N LEU A 122 6.85 14.63 8.81
CA LEU A 122 6.57 15.95 9.38
C LEU A 122 7.87 16.67 9.76
N LYS A 123 8.78 15.99 10.45
CA LYS A 123 10.08 16.56 10.87
C LYS A 123 10.91 17.01 9.67
N ILE A 124 11.06 16.14 8.67
CA ILE A 124 11.86 16.44 7.47
C ILE A 124 11.24 17.62 6.71
N LEU A 125 9.90 17.64 6.59
CA LEU A 125 9.16 18.70 5.90
C LEU A 125 9.29 20.03 6.64
N GLU A 126 9.17 20.03 7.96
CA GLU A 126 9.31 21.22 8.79
C GLU A 126 10.72 21.82 8.66
N MET A 127 11.75 20.99 8.79
CA MET A 127 13.14 21.44 8.63
C MET A 127 13.41 21.95 7.20
N TYR A 128 12.91 21.26 6.18
CA TYR A 128 13.03 21.70 4.80
C TYR A 128 12.33 23.04 4.57
N GLN A 129 11.11 23.23 5.08
CA GLN A 129 10.34 24.44 4.84
C GLN A 129 10.87 25.65 5.62
N ARG A 130 11.38 25.45 6.85
CA ARG A 130 12.01 26.50 7.66
C ARG A 130 13.35 26.95 7.12
N THR A 131 14.23 26.00 6.78
CA THR A 131 15.63 26.31 6.40
C THR A 131 15.83 26.48 4.89
N LYS A 132 14.92 25.92 4.07
CA LYS A 132 15.07 25.77 2.61
C LYS A 132 16.37 25.06 2.19
N ASN A 133 16.97 24.29 3.09
CA ASN A 133 18.21 23.55 2.82
C ASN A 133 17.93 22.30 1.97
N GLY A 134 18.66 22.15 0.86
CA GLY A 134 18.55 21.00 -0.03
C GLY A 134 18.89 19.65 0.62
N LYS A 135 19.64 19.64 1.72
CA LYS A 135 19.97 18.41 2.50
C LYS A 135 18.70 17.63 2.90
N TYR A 136 17.67 18.32 3.38
CA TYR A 136 16.43 17.66 3.85
C TYR A 136 15.61 17.08 2.70
N ALA A 137 15.58 17.77 1.55
CA ALA A 137 14.97 17.22 0.33
C ALA A 137 15.71 15.97 -0.16
N ASP A 138 17.04 15.92 -0.02
CA ASP A 138 17.85 14.75 -0.37
C ASP A 138 17.60 13.57 0.57
N ILE A 139 17.48 13.80 1.88
CA ILE A 139 17.07 12.77 2.85
C ILE A 139 15.69 12.20 2.49
N PHE A 140 14.73 13.08 2.19
CA PHE A 140 13.39 12.67 1.76
C PHE A 140 13.45 11.84 0.47
N LYS A 141 14.26 12.27 -0.51
CA LYS A 141 14.50 11.53 -1.75
C LYS A 141 15.10 10.15 -1.50
N LYS A 142 16.06 10.02 -0.59
CA LYS A 142 16.69 8.74 -0.22
C LYS A 142 15.67 7.76 0.35
N ILE A 143 14.80 8.22 1.26
CA ILE A 143 13.70 7.41 1.80
C ILE A 143 12.77 6.92 0.69
N LEU A 144 12.29 7.83 -0.18
CA LEU A 144 11.44 7.46 -1.31
C LEU A 144 12.12 6.48 -2.26
N THR A 145 13.43 6.63 -2.49
CA THR A 145 14.18 5.72 -3.37
C THR A 145 14.22 4.30 -2.79
N ASN A 146 14.43 4.14 -1.48
CA ASN A 146 14.38 2.81 -0.84
C ASN A 146 12.96 2.21 -0.89
N ILE A 147 11.93 3.03 -0.71
CA ILE A 147 10.53 2.59 -0.85
C ILE A 147 10.25 2.12 -2.29
N ASN A 148 10.73 2.85 -3.30
CA ASN A 148 10.55 2.49 -4.71
C ASN A 148 11.28 1.19 -5.05
N ASP A 149 12.49 0.98 -4.53
CA ASP A 149 13.22 -0.27 -4.72
C ASP A 149 12.52 -1.46 -4.05
N LEU A 150 11.95 -1.28 -2.86
CA LEU A 150 11.12 -2.29 -2.21
C LEU A 150 9.83 -2.58 -3.00
N ALA A 151 9.16 -1.54 -3.49
CA ALA A 151 7.95 -1.71 -4.30
C ALA A 151 8.26 -2.45 -5.62
N TYR A 152 9.35 -2.09 -6.28
CA TYR A 152 9.80 -2.77 -7.50
C TYR A 152 10.24 -4.22 -7.25
N LEU A 153 10.89 -4.48 -6.10
CA LEU A 153 11.23 -5.84 -5.65
C LEU A 153 9.98 -6.71 -5.54
N ILE A 154 8.95 -6.23 -4.84
CA ILE A 154 7.67 -6.93 -4.66
C ILE A 154 6.93 -7.13 -5.99
N PHE A 155 6.88 -6.08 -6.84
CA PHE A 155 6.23 -6.11 -8.14
C PHE A 155 6.86 -7.14 -9.10
N SER A 156 8.20 -7.18 -9.17
CA SER A 156 8.94 -8.03 -10.10
C SER A 156 9.48 -9.32 -9.45
N TYR A 157 8.93 -9.71 -8.30
CA TYR A 157 9.43 -10.83 -7.51
C TYR A 157 9.30 -12.16 -8.27
N LYS A 158 10.41 -12.91 -8.36
CA LYS A 158 10.50 -14.08 -9.26
C LYS A 158 9.83 -15.32 -8.72
N LYS A 159 9.93 -15.53 -7.41
CA LYS A 159 9.30 -16.67 -6.73
C LYS A 159 7.86 -16.34 -6.36
N PRO A 160 6.99 -17.32 -6.09
CA PRO A 160 5.67 -17.05 -5.54
C PRO A 160 5.79 -16.28 -4.21
N LEU A 161 5.29 -15.05 -4.19
CA LEU A 161 5.20 -14.18 -3.03
C LEU A 161 3.72 -14.00 -2.69
N ILE A 162 3.27 -14.75 -1.68
CA ILE A 162 1.93 -14.60 -1.13
C ILE A 162 1.98 -13.44 -0.14
N SER A 163 1.38 -12.31 -0.49
CA SER A 163 1.29 -11.16 0.42
C SER A 163 -0.12 -11.04 0.96
N TYR A 164 -0.30 -11.54 2.18
CA TYR A 164 -1.57 -11.57 2.87
C TYR A 164 -1.87 -10.25 3.57
N CYS A 165 -2.89 -9.55 3.08
CA CYS A 165 -3.44 -8.34 3.71
C CYS A 165 -4.20 -8.70 4.99
N ASN A 166 -3.49 -9.11 6.04
CA ASN A 166 -4.04 -9.51 7.33
C ASN A 166 -4.56 -8.28 8.10
N GLY A 167 -5.86 -7.99 7.97
CA GLY A 167 -6.51 -6.83 8.59
C GLY A 167 -6.49 -5.54 7.76
N LYS A 168 -6.34 -4.40 8.44
CA LYS A 168 -6.48 -3.05 7.85
C LYS A 168 -5.20 -2.60 7.16
N THR A 169 -5.33 -2.22 5.90
CA THR A 169 -4.29 -1.57 5.09
C THR A 169 -4.72 -0.16 4.71
N LYS A 170 -3.84 0.84 4.87
CA LYS A 170 -4.18 2.23 4.56
C LYS A 170 -3.18 2.93 3.65
N GLY A 171 -3.72 3.81 2.81
CA GLY A 171 -2.94 4.72 2.00
C GLY A 171 -2.06 4.02 0.99
N SER A 172 -0.85 4.52 0.81
CA SER A 172 0.12 3.91 -0.10
C SER A 172 0.68 2.57 0.37
N SER A 173 0.57 2.20 1.65
CA SER A 173 1.09 0.90 2.14
C SER A 173 0.48 -0.31 1.45
N GLY A 174 -0.65 -0.13 0.74
CA GLY A 174 -1.22 -1.13 -0.16
C GLY A 174 -0.23 -1.71 -1.17
N PHE A 175 0.86 -1.00 -1.51
CA PHE A 175 1.89 -1.53 -2.41
C PHE A 175 2.56 -2.80 -1.86
N LEU A 176 2.67 -2.95 -0.53
CA LEU A 176 3.26 -4.12 0.12
C LEU A 176 2.47 -5.41 -0.16
N SER A 177 1.16 -5.29 -0.40
CA SER A 177 0.29 -6.43 -0.69
C SER A 177 -0.11 -6.51 -2.16
N PHE A 178 -0.64 -5.44 -2.73
CA PHE A 178 -1.31 -5.50 -4.04
C PHE A 178 -0.35 -5.60 -5.24
N LEU A 179 0.93 -5.25 -5.07
CA LEU A 179 1.95 -5.47 -6.11
C LEU A 179 2.44 -6.91 -6.17
N ALA A 180 2.22 -7.72 -5.13
CA ALA A 180 2.72 -9.09 -5.10
C ALA A 180 2.09 -9.94 -6.21
N ASN A 181 2.83 -10.93 -6.70
CA ASN A 181 2.34 -11.84 -7.73
C ASN A 181 1.11 -12.63 -7.24
N ASN A 182 1.07 -13.00 -5.95
CA ASN A 182 -0.06 -13.60 -5.25
C ASN A 182 -0.53 -12.72 -4.08
N SER A 183 -1.06 -11.54 -4.37
CA SER A 183 -1.75 -10.72 -3.36
C SER A 183 -2.97 -11.47 -2.81
N ALA A 184 -3.11 -11.54 -1.48
CA ALA A 184 -4.11 -12.35 -0.82
C ALA A 184 -4.91 -11.57 0.24
N SER A 185 -6.16 -11.98 0.44
CA SER A 185 -7.07 -11.37 1.42
C SER A 185 -8.05 -12.40 1.99
N TYR A 186 -8.64 -12.09 3.14
CA TYR A 186 -9.71 -12.84 3.78
C TYR A 186 -10.81 -11.91 4.33
N VAL A 187 -11.69 -12.43 5.19
CA VAL A 187 -12.91 -11.76 5.67
C VAL A 187 -12.60 -10.45 6.38
N HIS A 188 -11.58 -10.40 7.23
CA HIS A 188 -11.21 -9.20 7.99
C HIS A 188 -10.28 -8.24 7.25
N SER A 189 -9.82 -8.61 6.04
CA SER A 189 -8.98 -7.73 5.22
C SER A 189 -9.75 -6.49 4.80
N SER A 190 -9.13 -5.32 4.90
CA SER A 190 -9.72 -4.07 4.43
C SER A 190 -8.67 -3.12 3.87
N TYR A 191 -9.08 -2.29 2.92
CA TYR A 191 -8.23 -1.26 2.33
C TYR A 191 -8.94 0.08 2.21
N SER A 192 -8.25 1.16 2.54
CA SER A 192 -8.69 2.52 2.26
C SER A 192 -7.53 3.40 1.84
N TYR A 193 -7.63 4.06 0.69
CA TYR A 193 -6.64 5.06 0.30
C TYR A 193 -6.92 6.39 1.03
N ASN A 194 -6.18 6.65 2.11
CA ASN A 194 -6.43 7.81 2.97
C ASN A 194 -5.37 8.91 2.88
N ASN A 195 -4.44 8.86 1.91
CA ASN A 195 -3.37 9.87 1.80
C ASN A 195 -3.91 11.30 1.65
N LEU A 196 -5.07 11.45 0.99
CA LEU A 196 -5.73 12.74 0.88
C LEU A 196 -6.20 13.28 2.23
N GLU A 197 -6.52 12.45 3.23
CA GLU A 197 -6.97 12.93 4.54
C GLU A 197 -5.91 13.77 5.26
N TYR A 198 -4.63 13.58 4.92
CA TYR A 198 -3.50 14.33 5.47
C TYR A 198 -2.72 15.11 4.40
N SER A 199 -3.37 15.45 3.28
CA SER A 199 -2.81 16.24 2.17
C SER A 199 -1.51 15.66 1.60
N PHE A 200 -1.47 14.36 1.36
CA PHE A 200 -0.30 13.68 0.80
C PHE A 200 -0.64 12.94 -0.50
N LEU A 201 0.40 12.56 -1.25
CA LEU A 201 0.30 12.00 -2.59
C LEU A 201 0.58 10.48 -2.60
N PRO A 202 0.21 9.77 -3.69
CA PRO A 202 0.59 8.36 -3.87
C PRO A 202 2.11 8.17 -3.87
N TYR A 203 2.59 7.06 -3.29
CA TYR A 203 4.00 6.65 -3.32
C TYR A 203 4.12 5.12 -3.36
N GLY A 204 5.31 4.60 -3.66
CA GLY A 204 5.57 3.16 -3.69
C GLY A 204 4.82 2.42 -4.81
N GLY A 205 4.43 3.13 -5.87
CA GLY A 205 3.75 2.56 -7.03
C GLY A 205 2.28 2.21 -6.82
N ILE A 206 1.65 2.68 -5.73
CA ILE A 206 0.21 2.46 -5.52
C ILE A 206 -0.63 3.14 -6.61
N SER A 207 -0.15 4.23 -7.22
CA SER A 207 -0.83 4.88 -8.34
C SER A 207 -0.95 3.97 -9.57
N TYR A 208 0.04 3.09 -9.81
CA TYR A 208 -0.05 2.06 -10.86
C TYR A 208 -1.21 1.10 -10.59
N VAL A 209 -1.36 0.65 -9.35
CA VAL A 209 -2.45 -0.27 -8.95
C VAL A 209 -3.80 0.42 -9.16
N LEU A 210 -3.96 1.61 -8.60
CA LEU A 210 -5.22 2.37 -8.66
C LEU A 210 -5.59 2.73 -10.11
N ALA A 211 -4.65 3.22 -10.92
CA ALA A 211 -4.92 3.59 -12.31
C ALA A 211 -5.33 2.37 -13.18
N ASN A 212 -4.97 1.15 -12.77
CA ASN A 212 -5.26 -0.08 -13.49
C ASN A 212 -6.53 -0.80 -13.04
N LEU A 213 -7.17 -0.37 -11.94
CA LEU A 213 -8.43 -0.96 -11.51
C LEU A 213 -9.53 -0.74 -12.56
N ARG A 214 -10.39 -1.75 -12.69
CA ARG A 214 -11.51 -1.73 -13.65
C ARG A 214 -12.56 -0.67 -13.29
N GLY A 215 -13.37 -0.27 -14.27
CA GLY A 215 -14.53 0.59 -14.03
C GLY A 215 -14.23 1.98 -13.43
N SER A 216 -13.01 2.51 -13.62
CA SER A 216 -12.53 3.72 -12.90
C SER A 216 -12.61 3.61 -11.37
N LEU A 217 -12.69 2.40 -10.82
CA LEU A 217 -12.78 2.18 -9.37
C LEU A 217 -11.60 2.80 -8.64
N GLY A 218 -10.40 2.75 -9.20
CA GLY A 218 -9.24 3.35 -8.56
C GLY A 218 -9.28 4.87 -8.46
N PHE A 219 -9.91 5.58 -9.41
CA PHE A 219 -10.16 7.02 -9.28
C PHE A 219 -11.14 7.30 -8.15
N TYR A 220 -12.21 6.51 -8.05
CA TYR A 220 -13.18 6.61 -6.96
C TYR A 220 -12.50 6.35 -5.60
N LEU A 221 -11.73 5.28 -5.47
CA LEU A 221 -11.02 4.93 -4.23
C LEU A 221 -10.00 6.01 -3.85
N ALA A 222 -9.23 6.50 -4.82
CA ALA A 222 -8.20 7.52 -4.58
C ALA A 222 -8.80 8.85 -4.09
N LEU A 223 -9.95 9.25 -4.65
CA LEU A 223 -10.57 10.55 -4.36
C LEU A 223 -11.49 10.52 -3.12
N THR A 224 -12.10 9.37 -2.81
CA THR A 224 -13.08 9.28 -1.72
C THR A 224 -12.55 8.63 -0.44
N GLY A 225 -11.43 7.90 -0.54
CA GLY A 225 -10.93 7.08 0.56
C GLY A 225 -11.93 6.03 1.06
N GLN A 226 -12.88 5.61 0.23
CA GLN A 226 -13.86 4.60 0.60
C GLN A 226 -13.15 3.31 1.04
N VAL A 227 -13.58 2.79 2.18
CA VAL A 227 -13.07 1.52 2.71
C VAL A 227 -13.68 0.37 1.91
N ILE A 228 -12.83 -0.48 1.37
CA ILE A 228 -13.19 -1.73 0.70
C ILE A 228 -12.84 -2.89 1.61
N ASN A 229 -13.80 -3.77 1.84
CA ASN A 229 -13.68 -4.88 2.79
C ASN A 229 -13.73 -6.23 2.08
N SER A 230 -13.06 -7.22 2.65
CA SER A 230 -13.32 -8.64 2.42
C SER A 230 -13.28 -9.02 0.92
N THR A 231 -14.34 -9.68 0.44
CA THR A 231 -14.51 -10.14 -0.94
C THR A 231 -14.50 -9.02 -1.97
N ASP A 232 -14.82 -7.78 -1.59
CA ASP A 232 -14.79 -6.65 -2.51
C ASP A 232 -13.35 -6.27 -2.92
N LEU A 233 -12.34 -6.61 -2.09
CA LEU A 233 -10.93 -6.46 -2.46
C LEU A 233 -10.56 -7.33 -3.68
N ILE A 234 -11.12 -8.54 -3.76
CA ILE A 234 -10.94 -9.40 -4.95
C ILE A 234 -11.82 -8.90 -6.09
N TRP A 235 -13.06 -8.50 -5.80
CA TRP A 235 -13.99 -8.02 -6.83
C TRP A 235 -13.41 -6.82 -7.60
N CYS A 236 -12.86 -5.81 -6.92
CA CYS A 236 -12.25 -4.66 -7.59
C CYS A 236 -10.92 -4.96 -8.27
N GLY A 237 -10.25 -6.06 -7.89
CA GLY A 237 -8.96 -6.50 -8.44
C GLY A 237 -7.73 -6.02 -7.67
N LEU A 238 -7.88 -5.56 -6.41
CA LEU A 238 -6.75 -5.24 -5.52
C LEU A 238 -6.05 -6.52 -5.03
N SER A 239 -6.84 -7.51 -4.63
CA SER A 239 -6.37 -8.83 -4.20
C SER A 239 -6.63 -9.87 -5.29
N LYS A 240 -5.71 -10.80 -5.50
CA LYS A 240 -5.83 -11.88 -6.50
C LYS A 240 -6.33 -13.19 -5.90
N ARG A 241 -5.98 -13.47 -4.63
CA ARG A 241 -6.20 -14.75 -3.97
C ARG A 241 -7.07 -14.58 -2.72
N TRP A 242 -7.95 -15.55 -2.49
CA TRP A 242 -8.70 -15.69 -1.26
C TRP A 242 -8.12 -16.84 -0.48
N ILE A 243 -7.75 -16.63 0.78
CA ILE A 243 -7.09 -17.64 1.62
C ILE A 243 -7.78 -17.70 2.97
N SER A 244 -7.81 -18.87 3.64
CA SER A 244 -8.31 -18.98 5.01
C SER A 244 -7.33 -18.36 6.01
N GLU A 245 -7.82 -18.11 7.22
CA GLU A 245 -6.97 -17.73 8.35
C GLU A 245 -5.89 -18.77 8.66
N ASP A 246 -6.23 -20.07 8.58
CA ASP A 246 -5.28 -21.18 8.81
C ASP A 246 -4.35 -21.48 7.62
N SER A 247 -4.39 -20.65 6.57
CA SER A 247 -3.62 -20.91 5.35
C SER A 247 -2.12 -20.85 5.57
N LEU A 248 -1.65 -20.03 6.53
CA LEU A 248 -0.25 -19.94 6.88
C LEU A 248 0.26 -21.29 7.41
N GLU A 249 -0.44 -21.88 8.37
CA GLU A 249 -0.08 -23.17 8.97
C GLU A 249 -0.15 -24.32 7.96
N LEU A 250 -1.17 -24.32 7.09
CA LEU A 250 -1.29 -25.31 6.03
C LEU A 250 -0.16 -25.19 4.99
N MET A 251 0.22 -23.97 4.62
CA MET A 251 1.35 -23.72 3.74
C MET A 251 2.69 -24.10 4.40
N GLU A 252 2.84 -23.88 5.71
CA GLU A 252 4.02 -24.32 6.47
C GLU A 252 4.20 -25.83 6.39
N VAL A 253 3.14 -26.60 6.64
CA VAL A 253 3.17 -28.08 6.59
C VAL A 253 3.45 -28.59 5.18
N THR A 254 2.80 -28.01 4.17
CA THR A 254 2.97 -28.46 2.78
C THR A 254 4.31 -28.06 2.17
N SER A 255 4.97 -27.02 2.71
CA SER A 255 6.24 -26.51 2.18
C SER A 255 7.39 -27.54 2.13
N GLU A 256 7.41 -28.51 3.05
CA GLU A 256 8.44 -29.57 3.07
C GLU A 256 8.30 -30.49 1.86
N SER A 257 7.08 -30.94 1.56
CA SER A 257 6.80 -31.78 0.40
C SER A 257 7.09 -31.07 -0.94
N GLN A 258 7.03 -29.73 -0.97
CA GLN A 258 7.33 -28.96 -2.18
C GLN A 258 8.82 -28.93 -2.55
N LEU A 259 9.72 -29.36 -1.65
CA LEU A 259 11.15 -29.46 -1.97
C LEU A 259 11.44 -30.58 -2.96
N GLU A 260 10.64 -31.64 -2.93
CA GLU A 260 10.80 -32.84 -3.76
C GLU A 260 10.34 -32.63 -5.22
N VAL A 261 9.67 -31.52 -5.50
CA VAL A 261 9.14 -31.19 -6.83
C VAL A 261 9.87 -30.00 -7.45
N SER A 262 9.66 -29.80 -8.76
CA SER A 262 10.19 -28.66 -9.47
C SER A 262 9.57 -27.34 -8.97
N GLU A 263 10.23 -26.20 -9.18
CA GLU A 263 9.67 -24.89 -8.79
C GLU A 263 8.34 -24.58 -9.48
N GLN A 264 8.16 -25.08 -10.71
CA GLN A 264 6.93 -24.93 -11.46
C GLN A 264 5.78 -25.72 -10.81
N ASP A 265 6.06 -26.96 -10.43
CA ASP A 265 5.09 -27.83 -9.74
C ASP A 265 4.78 -27.31 -8.35
N ALA A 266 5.78 -26.83 -7.60
CA ALA A 266 5.59 -26.19 -6.30
C ALA A 266 4.64 -24.98 -6.40
N ASN A 267 4.77 -24.15 -7.44
CA ASN A 267 3.85 -23.05 -7.68
C ASN A 267 2.42 -23.54 -7.99
N ILE A 268 2.27 -24.64 -8.74
CA ILE A 268 0.95 -25.24 -9.00
C ILE A 268 0.31 -25.76 -7.70
N LEU A 269 1.08 -26.40 -6.82
CA LEU A 269 0.59 -26.91 -5.53
C LEU A 269 0.05 -25.79 -4.62
N LEU A 270 0.50 -24.54 -4.80
CA LEU A 270 -0.08 -23.40 -4.09
C LEU A 270 -1.56 -23.15 -4.43
N GLU A 271 -2.05 -23.63 -5.58
CA GLU A 271 -3.48 -23.52 -5.94
C GLU A 271 -4.40 -24.18 -4.91
N GLU A 272 -3.94 -25.23 -4.21
CA GLU A 272 -4.74 -25.96 -3.21
C GLU A 272 -5.10 -25.09 -2.00
N HIS A 273 -4.27 -24.10 -1.69
CA HIS A 273 -4.48 -23.16 -0.58
C HIS A 273 -5.35 -21.96 -0.96
N PHE A 274 -5.64 -21.77 -2.25
CA PHE A 274 -6.47 -20.67 -2.73
C PHE A 274 -7.94 -21.08 -2.78
N LEU A 275 -8.71 -20.52 -1.85
CA LEU A 275 -10.13 -20.79 -1.70
C LEU A 275 -10.96 -20.14 -2.81
N ARG A 276 -12.15 -20.71 -3.05
CA ARG A 276 -13.17 -20.07 -3.88
C ARG A 276 -13.77 -18.89 -3.14
N VAL A 277 -13.78 -17.73 -3.80
CA VAL A 277 -14.34 -16.50 -3.23
C VAL A 277 -15.85 -16.65 -3.06
N PRO A 278 -16.42 -16.30 -1.89
CA PRO A 278 -17.87 -16.17 -1.73
C PRO A 278 -18.44 -15.15 -2.74
N LYS A 279 -19.55 -15.49 -3.41
CA LYS A 279 -20.17 -14.64 -4.45
C LYS A 279 -21.00 -13.48 -3.88
N ILE A 280 -20.55 -12.89 -2.78
CA ILE A 280 -21.22 -11.78 -2.10
C ILE A 280 -20.31 -10.56 -2.26
N TYR A 281 -20.74 -9.59 -3.07
CA TYR A 281 -19.95 -8.40 -3.40
C TYR A 281 -20.84 -7.17 -3.24
N THR A 282 -20.50 -6.27 -2.31
CA THR A 282 -21.29 -5.05 -2.09
C THR A 282 -20.96 -3.99 -3.14
N LEU A 283 -19.72 -3.98 -3.63
CA LEU A 283 -19.25 -3.00 -4.62
C LEU A 283 -19.82 -3.25 -6.03
N LYS A 284 -20.24 -4.49 -6.32
CA LYS A 284 -20.76 -4.88 -7.63
C LYS A 284 -21.92 -4.01 -8.10
N ASP A 285 -22.86 -3.70 -7.21
CA ASP A 285 -24.05 -2.90 -7.52
C ASP A 285 -23.71 -1.44 -7.83
N TYR A 286 -22.55 -0.96 -7.36
CA TYR A 286 -22.10 0.42 -7.54
C TYR A 286 -21.08 0.57 -8.68
N GLU A 287 -20.56 -0.51 -9.23
CA GLU A 287 -19.47 -0.46 -10.22
C GLU A 287 -19.87 0.31 -11.48
N GLU A 288 -21.06 0.06 -12.02
CA GLU A 288 -21.58 0.77 -13.19
C GLU A 288 -21.81 2.26 -12.87
N ILE A 289 -22.41 2.54 -11.72
CA ILE A 289 -22.65 3.92 -11.23
C ILE A 289 -21.31 4.66 -11.11
N ILE A 290 -20.31 4.06 -10.48
CA ILE A 290 -18.97 4.64 -10.32
C ILE A 290 -18.35 4.90 -11.70
N TYR A 291 -18.40 3.93 -12.61
CA TYR A 291 -17.85 4.07 -13.94
C TYR A 291 -18.49 5.24 -14.70
N GLU A 292 -19.81 5.39 -14.66
CA GLU A 292 -20.50 6.48 -15.33
C GLU A 292 -20.07 7.87 -14.86
N HIS A 293 -19.73 8.02 -13.57
CA HIS A 293 -19.33 9.29 -12.98
C HIS A 293 -17.82 9.56 -13.09
N PHE A 294 -16.97 8.53 -13.00
CA PHE A 294 -15.51 8.66 -12.91
C PHE A 294 -14.76 8.31 -14.21
N LYS A 295 -15.46 8.07 -15.33
CA LYS A 295 -14.83 7.80 -16.65
C LYS A 295 -14.16 9.02 -17.31
N TYR A 296 -14.46 10.23 -16.84
CA TYR A 296 -14.03 11.47 -17.48
C TYR A 296 -12.57 11.84 -17.18
N ASP A 297 -11.99 12.71 -18.01
CA ASP A 297 -10.60 13.19 -17.90
C ASP A 297 -10.48 14.52 -17.15
N ASN A 298 -11.55 14.98 -16.49
CA ASN A 298 -11.57 16.26 -15.79
C ASN A 298 -12.31 16.14 -14.46
N LEU A 299 -11.61 16.38 -13.35
CA LEU A 299 -12.16 16.31 -11.99
C LEU A 299 -13.38 17.23 -11.78
N LEU A 300 -13.37 18.43 -12.35
CA LEU A 300 -14.50 19.37 -12.23
C LEU A 300 -15.74 18.85 -12.94
N TYR A 301 -15.55 18.13 -14.05
CA TYR A 301 -16.65 17.49 -14.76
C TYR A 301 -17.23 16.31 -13.97
N ILE A 302 -16.38 15.53 -13.29
CA ILE A 302 -16.81 14.47 -12.36
C ILE A 302 -17.67 15.08 -11.23
N LEU A 303 -17.21 16.18 -10.63
CA LEU A 303 -17.97 16.88 -9.59
C LEU A 303 -19.31 17.41 -10.11
N LYS A 304 -19.36 17.95 -11.33
CA LYS A 304 -20.61 18.39 -11.98
C LYS A 304 -21.58 17.21 -12.16
N LYS A 305 -21.09 16.05 -12.60
CA LYS A 305 -21.91 14.84 -12.77
C LYS A 305 -22.44 14.32 -11.44
N LEU A 306 -21.63 14.34 -10.39
CA LEU A 306 -22.06 14.00 -9.03
C LEU A 306 -23.14 14.97 -8.52
N ASP A 307 -23.00 16.28 -8.78
CA ASP A 307 -24.01 17.28 -8.41
C ASP A 307 -25.34 17.08 -9.17
N GLU A 308 -25.29 16.71 -10.45
CA GLU A 308 -26.48 16.34 -11.24
C GLU A 308 -27.19 15.12 -10.64
N SER A 309 -26.44 14.06 -10.33
CA SER A 309 -26.99 12.82 -9.75
C SER A 309 -27.51 12.98 -8.33
N ARG A 310 -26.94 13.91 -7.56
CA ARG A 310 -27.47 14.32 -6.26
C ARG A 310 -28.87 14.92 -6.36
N LYS A 311 -29.15 15.69 -7.41
CA LYS A 311 -30.45 16.36 -7.61
C LYS A 311 -31.49 15.42 -8.23
N ASN A 312 -31.07 14.65 -9.23
CA ASN A 312 -32.01 13.95 -10.13
C ASN A 312 -31.98 12.41 -10.03
N GLY A 313 -31.10 11.81 -9.21
CA GLY A 313 -30.98 10.35 -9.10
C GLY A 313 -32.08 9.66 -8.27
N ASN A 314 -32.05 8.33 -8.28
CA ASN A 314 -32.81 7.50 -7.33
C ASN A 314 -32.29 7.70 -5.89
N ASP A 315 -33.09 7.44 -4.86
CA ASP A 315 -32.71 7.71 -3.46
C ASP A 315 -31.39 7.06 -3.03
N LYS A 316 -31.11 5.83 -3.45
CA LYS A 316 -29.84 5.13 -3.19
C LYS A 316 -28.65 5.84 -3.86
N ILE A 317 -28.83 6.28 -5.11
CA ILE A 317 -27.81 6.97 -5.91
C ILE A 317 -27.60 8.39 -5.38
N LYS A 318 -28.66 9.09 -4.98
CA LYS A 318 -28.61 10.43 -4.37
C LYS A 318 -27.77 10.41 -3.10
N LYS A 319 -28.03 9.46 -2.18
CA LYS A 319 -27.25 9.30 -0.95
C LYS A 319 -25.77 9.04 -1.25
N TRP A 320 -25.48 8.08 -2.12
CA TRP A 320 -24.11 7.76 -2.55
C TRP A 320 -23.40 8.97 -3.19
N ALA A 321 -24.09 9.69 -4.09
CA ALA A 321 -23.53 10.85 -4.79
C ALA A 321 -23.27 12.01 -3.83
N GLU A 322 -24.17 12.27 -2.88
CA GLU A 322 -23.98 13.30 -1.85
C GLU A 322 -22.80 12.96 -0.93
N GLU A 323 -22.69 11.72 -0.46
CA GLU A 323 -21.56 11.27 0.36
C GLU A 323 -20.24 11.38 -0.41
N THR A 324 -20.22 10.93 -1.67
CA THR A 324 -19.06 10.97 -2.56
C THR A 324 -18.64 12.41 -2.84
N TYR A 325 -19.58 13.27 -3.21
CA TYR A 325 -19.35 14.69 -3.48
C TYR A 325 -18.80 15.39 -2.24
N LYS A 326 -19.41 15.17 -1.07
CA LYS A 326 -18.97 15.76 0.19
C LYS A 326 -17.54 15.36 0.52
N ARG A 327 -17.18 14.07 0.37
CA ARG A 327 -15.82 13.60 0.65
C ARG A 327 -14.77 14.30 -0.22
N ILE A 328 -15.01 14.39 -1.53
CA ILE A 328 -14.09 15.05 -2.47
C ILE A 328 -14.00 16.56 -2.20
N CYS A 329 -15.11 17.21 -1.82
CA CYS A 329 -15.07 18.63 -1.48
C CYS A 329 -14.41 18.92 -0.12
N THR A 330 -14.39 17.96 0.80
CA THR A 330 -13.71 18.09 2.09
C THR A 330 -12.23 17.72 2.06
N SER A 331 -11.77 17.04 1.00
CA SER A 331 -10.36 16.67 0.87
C SER A 331 -9.51 17.88 0.45
N PRO A 332 -8.19 17.86 0.74
CA PRO A 332 -7.27 18.95 0.41
C PRO A 332 -7.28 19.20 -1.09
N PRO A 333 -7.70 20.39 -1.54
CA PRO A 333 -7.98 20.63 -2.95
C PRO A 333 -6.81 20.35 -3.88
N LEU A 334 -5.62 20.86 -3.53
CA LEU A 334 -4.42 20.73 -4.38
C LEU A 334 -3.95 19.27 -4.49
N ALA A 335 -3.85 18.55 -3.37
CA ALA A 335 -3.46 17.14 -3.37
C ALA A 335 -4.48 16.26 -4.13
N THR A 336 -5.77 16.61 -4.05
CA THR A 336 -6.85 15.91 -4.76
C THR A 336 -6.69 16.04 -6.27
N HIS A 337 -6.47 17.27 -6.77
CA HIS A 337 -6.22 17.53 -8.19
C HIS A 337 -4.94 16.85 -8.69
N ILE A 338 -3.83 16.97 -7.94
CA ILE A 338 -2.56 16.33 -8.31
C ILE A 338 -2.73 14.82 -8.40
N THR A 339 -3.35 14.19 -7.39
CA THR A 339 -3.58 12.74 -7.38
C THR A 339 -4.45 12.30 -8.57
N PHE A 340 -5.51 13.06 -8.89
CA PHE A 340 -6.34 12.80 -10.07
C PHE A 340 -5.53 12.83 -11.36
N GLU A 341 -4.74 13.89 -11.57
CA GLU A 341 -3.92 14.05 -12.78
C GLU A 341 -2.82 12.98 -12.88
N MET A 342 -2.20 12.57 -11.77
CA MET A 342 -1.24 11.46 -11.76
C MET A 342 -1.86 10.16 -12.29
N LEU A 343 -3.06 9.80 -11.81
CA LEU A 343 -3.77 8.60 -12.27
C LEU A 343 -4.20 8.72 -13.74
N LEU A 344 -4.59 9.93 -14.17
CA LEU A 344 -4.96 10.21 -15.55
C LEU A 344 -3.76 10.03 -16.51
N ILE A 345 -2.59 10.55 -16.14
CA ILE A 345 -1.35 10.39 -16.92
C ILE A 345 -1.01 8.90 -17.07
N LEU A 346 -1.13 8.11 -16.00
CA LEU A 346 -0.87 6.67 -16.05
C LEU A 346 -1.89 5.92 -16.91
N ARG A 347 -3.17 6.25 -16.80
CA ARG A 347 -4.23 5.69 -17.65
C ARG A 347 -3.94 5.96 -19.14
N ASN A 348 -3.57 7.19 -19.47
CA ASN A 348 -3.26 7.59 -20.84
C ASN A 348 -1.99 6.91 -21.35
N PHE A 349 -0.94 6.86 -20.52
CA PHE A 349 0.31 6.18 -20.86
C PHE A 349 0.09 4.68 -21.13
N LYS A 350 -0.73 4.00 -20.32
CA LYS A 350 -1.14 2.62 -20.61
C LYS A 350 -1.79 2.48 -21.99
N MET A 351 -2.72 3.38 -22.33
CA MET A 351 -3.39 3.35 -23.63
C MET A 351 -2.42 3.60 -24.79
N GLU A 352 -1.41 4.45 -24.59
CA GLU A 352 -0.33 4.65 -25.56
C GLU A 352 0.53 3.40 -25.72
N LEU A 353 0.92 2.74 -24.62
CA LEU A 353 1.68 1.49 -24.66
C LEU A 353 0.92 0.38 -25.40
N LEU A 354 -0.37 0.22 -25.10
CA LEU A 354 -1.21 -0.77 -25.78
C LEU A 354 -1.32 -0.50 -27.29
N LYS A 355 -1.40 0.78 -27.69
CA LYS A 355 -1.39 1.18 -29.11
C LYS A 355 -0.04 0.90 -29.77
N LYS A 356 1.08 1.25 -29.10
CA LYS A 356 2.43 0.98 -29.60
C LYS A 356 2.69 -0.51 -29.79
N ALA A 357 2.21 -1.33 -28.85
CA ALA A 357 2.29 -2.79 -28.92
C ALA A 357 1.24 -3.43 -29.87
N GLN A 358 0.39 -2.63 -30.53
CA GLN A 358 -0.68 -3.09 -31.44
C GLN A 358 -1.66 -4.09 -30.78
N ILE A 359 -1.89 -3.97 -29.47
CA ILE A 359 -2.75 -4.88 -28.71
C ILE A 359 -4.20 -4.44 -28.83
N THR A 360 -5.04 -5.30 -29.42
CA THR A 360 -6.48 -5.07 -29.51
C THR A 360 -7.16 -5.23 -28.14
N LYS A 361 -8.32 -4.60 -27.95
CA LYS A 361 -9.13 -4.73 -26.73
C LYS A 361 -9.52 -6.18 -26.42
N LYS A 362 -9.71 -7.01 -27.45
CA LYS A 362 -10.02 -8.44 -27.29
C LYS A 362 -8.82 -9.20 -26.73
N LEU A 363 -7.66 -9.03 -27.35
CA LEU A 363 -6.41 -9.64 -26.89
C LEU A 363 -6.05 -9.21 -25.47
N TRP A 364 -6.21 -7.92 -25.14
CA TRP A 364 -5.97 -7.45 -23.77
C TRP A 364 -6.88 -8.12 -22.73
N LYS A 365 -8.16 -8.37 -23.06
CA LYS A 365 -9.06 -9.11 -22.17
C LYS A 365 -8.63 -10.57 -21.97
N GLU A 366 -8.13 -11.21 -23.02
CA GLU A 366 -7.59 -12.58 -22.95
C GLU A 366 -6.33 -12.63 -22.08
N ILE A 367 -5.41 -11.68 -22.28
CA ILE A 367 -4.21 -11.50 -21.44
C ILE A 367 -4.58 -11.31 -19.96
N LEU A 368 -5.55 -10.44 -19.67
CA LEU A 368 -6.02 -10.22 -18.29
C LEU A 368 -6.62 -11.49 -17.68
N LYS A 369 -7.46 -12.23 -18.42
CA LYS A 369 -8.01 -13.50 -17.95
C LYS A 369 -6.91 -14.51 -17.66
N ASN A 370 -5.87 -14.56 -18.49
CA ASN A 370 -4.73 -15.44 -18.29
C ASN A 370 -3.92 -15.08 -17.03
N SER A 371 -3.80 -13.79 -16.72
CA SER A 371 -3.00 -13.31 -15.58
C SER A 371 -3.51 -13.70 -14.18
N TYR A 372 -4.74 -14.21 -14.07
CA TYR A 372 -5.29 -14.73 -12.81
C TYR A 372 -4.97 -16.21 -12.56
N LYS A 373 -4.49 -16.93 -13.58
CA LYS A 373 -4.00 -18.30 -13.40
C LYS A 373 -2.73 -18.28 -12.56
N VAL A 374 -2.47 -19.34 -11.78
CA VAL A 374 -1.23 -19.43 -11.01
C VAL A 374 -0.04 -19.72 -11.93
N THR A 375 -0.24 -20.62 -12.90
CA THR A 375 0.81 -21.02 -13.84
C THR A 375 0.25 -21.12 -15.26
N PRO A 376 0.89 -20.50 -16.28
CA PRO A 376 0.53 -20.70 -17.68
C PRO A 376 0.90 -22.12 -18.11
N LYS A 377 0.02 -22.79 -18.87
CA LYS A 377 0.19 -24.19 -19.29
C LYS A 377 0.63 -24.33 -20.75
N THR A 378 0.33 -23.35 -21.58
CA THR A 378 0.67 -23.36 -23.01
C THR A 378 1.70 -22.30 -23.35
N LYS A 379 2.41 -22.49 -24.48
CA LYS A 379 3.38 -21.50 -24.97
C LYS A 379 2.74 -20.13 -25.23
N GLU A 380 1.52 -20.12 -25.77
CA GLU A 380 0.77 -18.89 -26.00
C GLU A 380 0.44 -18.15 -24.69
N GLU A 381 0.07 -18.88 -23.65
CA GLU A 381 -0.18 -18.31 -22.33
C GLU A 381 1.09 -17.72 -21.70
N VAL A 382 2.25 -18.38 -21.89
CA VAL A 382 3.55 -17.85 -21.46
C VAL A 382 3.86 -16.55 -22.18
N SER A 383 3.75 -16.51 -23.52
CA SER A 383 3.99 -15.30 -24.30
C SER A 383 3.03 -14.16 -23.93
N MET A 384 1.76 -14.47 -23.64
CA MET A 384 0.80 -13.47 -23.14
C MET A 384 1.19 -12.91 -21.76
N CYS A 385 1.71 -13.75 -20.86
CA CYS A 385 2.21 -13.31 -19.56
C CYS A 385 3.45 -12.42 -19.70
N GLU A 386 4.40 -12.79 -20.57
CA GLU A 386 5.59 -11.97 -20.84
C GLU A 386 5.25 -10.61 -21.43
N LEU A 387 4.34 -10.57 -22.42
CA LEU A 387 3.85 -9.32 -23.01
C LEU A 387 3.20 -8.42 -21.95
N LYS A 388 2.37 -9.00 -21.08
CA LYS A 388 1.75 -8.27 -19.97
C LYS A 388 2.80 -7.72 -19.02
N ASN A 389 3.78 -8.54 -18.63
CA ASN A 389 4.85 -8.15 -17.70
C ASN A 389 5.70 -7.01 -18.28
N ALA A 390 5.97 -7.00 -19.59
CA ALA A 390 6.69 -5.90 -20.24
C ALA A 390 5.92 -4.58 -20.16
N ILE A 391 4.62 -4.59 -20.48
CA ILE A 391 3.75 -3.41 -20.41
C ILE A 391 3.62 -2.92 -18.97
N ASP A 392 3.40 -3.84 -18.04
CA ASP A 392 3.27 -3.54 -16.62
C ASP A 392 4.58 -2.97 -16.05
N LYS A 393 5.75 -3.49 -16.44
CA LYS A 393 7.08 -2.97 -16.04
C LYS A 393 7.26 -1.52 -16.50
N GLU A 394 6.98 -1.20 -17.76
CA GLU A 394 7.09 0.18 -18.26
C GLU A 394 6.11 1.13 -17.56
N LEU A 395 4.86 0.70 -17.38
CA LEU A 395 3.83 1.49 -16.71
C LEU A 395 4.17 1.71 -15.22
N PHE A 396 4.73 0.69 -14.55
CA PHE A 396 5.13 0.77 -13.15
C PHE A 396 6.34 1.70 -12.94
N ILE A 397 7.35 1.62 -13.81
CA ILE A 397 8.49 2.56 -13.79
C ILE A 397 8.01 4.00 -14.00
N LYS A 398 7.06 4.21 -14.94
CA LYS A 398 6.44 5.53 -15.14
C LYS A 398 5.72 6.02 -13.87
N ALA A 399 5.03 5.14 -13.15
CA ALA A 399 4.36 5.47 -11.90
C ALA A 399 5.35 5.91 -10.81
N LEU A 400 6.40 5.13 -10.56
CA LEU A 400 7.44 5.48 -9.57
C LEU A 400 8.09 6.83 -9.87
N ASN A 401 8.36 7.10 -11.15
CA ASN A 401 8.92 8.36 -11.62
C ASN A 401 7.99 9.55 -11.38
N ILE A 402 6.71 9.42 -11.76
CA ILE A 402 5.73 10.50 -11.55
C ILE A 402 5.52 10.75 -10.06
N GLU A 403 5.30 9.70 -9.25
CA GLU A 403 5.10 9.80 -7.81
C GLU A 403 6.26 10.54 -7.14
N THR A 404 7.49 10.07 -7.36
CA THR A 404 8.67 10.61 -6.69
C THR A 404 8.96 12.04 -7.10
N ASN A 405 8.93 12.34 -8.40
CA ASN A 405 9.16 13.71 -8.87
C ASN A 405 8.07 14.67 -8.37
N THR A 406 6.81 14.25 -8.38
CA THR A 406 5.69 15.07 -7.91
C THR A 406 5.81 15.34 -6.42
N ILE A 407 6.13 14.33 -5.61
CA ILE A 407 6.32 14.50 -4.17
C ILE A 407 7.49 15.44 -3.89
N LEU A 408 8.63 15.29 -4.57
CA LEU A 408 9.79 16.17 -4.38
C LEU A 408 9.52 17.64 -4.77
N ASN A 409 8.59 17.89 -5.68
CA ASN A 409 8.11 19.25 -5.94
C ASN A 409 7.11 19.68 -4.84
N PHE A 410 6.24 18.77 -4.40
CA PHE A 410 5.15 19.02 -3.47
C PHE A 410 5.60 19.25 -2.02
N ILE A 411 6.76 18.73 -1.59
CA ILE A 411 7.33 19.01 -0.25
C ILE A 411 7.57 20.52 0.01
N SER A 412 7.67 21.33 -1.06
CA SER A 412 7.80 22.77 -0.96
C SER A 412 6.48 23.48 -0.61
N CYS A 413 5.35 22.81 -0.79
CA CYS A 413 4.01 23.34 -0.52
C CYS A 413 3.70 23.28 0.98
N PRO A 414 3.23 24.37 1.62
CA PRO A 414 2.88 24.36 3.05
C PRO A 414 1.64 23.50 3.36
N ASP A 415 0.79 23.22 2.36
CA ASP A 415 -0.43 22.40 2.53
C ASP A 415 -0.12 21.00 3.07
N ILE A 416 1.04 20.43 2.70
CA ILE A 416 1.47 19.11 3.18
C ILE A 416 1.75 19.11 4.69
N LEU A 417 2.40 20.17 5.18
CA LEU A 417 2.77 20.31 6.60
C LEU A 417 1.51 20.53 7.43
N ASN A 418 0.61 21.41 6.97
CA ASN A 418 -0.67 21.68 7.63
C ASN A 418 -1.57 20.44 7.62
N GLY A 419 -1.63 19.71 6.51
CA GLY A 419 -2.43 18.49 6.38
C GLY A 419 -1.98 17.38 7.32
N ILE A 420 -0.67 17.09 7.37
CA ILE A 420 -0.11 16.08 8.27
C ILE A 420 -0.33 16.49 9.74
N THR A 421 -0.07 17.75 10.09
CA THR A 421 -0.24 18.25 11.47
C THR A 421 -1.70 18.14 11.91
N ALA A 422 -2.64 18.62 11.09
CA ALA A 422 -4.07 18.54 11.40
C ALA A 422 -4.56 17.09 11.56
N TYR A 423 -4.04 16.17 10.74
CA TYR A 423 -4.39 14.75 10.83
C TYR A 423 -3.87 14.09 12.10
N ILE A 424 -2.61 14.36 12.50
CA ILE A 424 -2.00 13.79 13.71
C ILE A 424 -2.75 14.28 14.97
N VAL A 425 -3.15 15.56 15.02
CA VAL A 425 -3.81 16.17 16.18
C VAL A 425 -5.34 15.96 16.16
N LYS A 426 -5.90 15.30 15.13
CA LYS A 426 -7.35 15.11 14.93
C LYS A 426 -8.09 14.52 16.14
N SER A 427 -7.43 13.64 16.90
CA SER A 427 -8.00 12.97 18.09
C SER A 427 -7.74 13.70 19.41
N HIS A 428 -6.98 14.80 19.41
CA HIS A 428 -6.60 15.54 20.60
C HIS A 428 -7.54 16.72 20.86
N ASN A 429 -7.56 17.20 22.11
CA ASN A 429 -8.39 18.34 22.52
C ASN A 429 -8.06 19.63 21.76
N ASN A 430 -6.84 19.74 21.22
CA ASN A 430 -6.38 20.88 20.42
C ASN A 430 -6.50 20.63 18.91
N SER A 431 -7.43 19.77 18.48
CA SER A 431 -7.66 19.49 17.05
C SER A 431 -8.05 20.77 16.31
N PHE A 432 -7.47 20.98 15.14
CA PHE A 432 -7.85 22.06 14.23
C PHE A 432 -8.12 21.49 12.83
N LYS A 433 -8.90 22.22 12.03
CA LYS A 433 -9.08 21.87 10.61
C LYS A 433 -7.88 22.40 9.83
N GLY A 434 -7.31 21.56 8.96
CA GLY A 434 -6.22 21.97 8.08
C GLY A 434 -6.64 23.17 7.23
N THR A 435 -5.82 24.21 7.23
CA THR A 435 -5.98 25.38 6.36
C THR A 435 -5.06 25.22 5.16
N TYR A 436 -5.62 25.21 3.95
CA TYR A 436 -4.87 25.07 2.71
C TYR A 436 -4.80 26.41 1.98
N ILE A 437 -3.76 26.62 1.16
CA ILE A 437 -3.60 27.84 0.37
C ILE A 437 -4.87 28.11 -0.46
N ASN A 438 -5.40 27.06 -1.10
CA ASN A 438 -6.68 27.09 -1.78
C ASN A 438 -7.63 26.13 -1.08
N ASN A 439 -8.66 26.67 -0.42
CA ASN A 439 -9.69 25.86 0.24
C ASN A 439 -10.81 25.43 -0.71
N ASN A 440 -10.87 26.01 -1.92
CA ASN A 440 -11.88 25.68 -2.91
C ASN A 440 -11.30 24.83 -4.05
N ILE A 441 -11.86 23.63 -4.23
CA ILE A 441 -11.48 22.71 -5.31
C ILE A 441 -11.77 23.26 -6.71
N PHE A 442 -12.69 24.22 -6.85
CA PHE A 442 -13.07 24.81 -8.14
C PHE A 442 -12.11 25.93 -8.60
N GLU A 443 -11.27 26.47 -7.72
CA GLU A 443 -10.44 27.66 -7.99
C GLU A 443 -8.98 27.33 -8.35
N ILE A 444 -8.59 26.04 -8.31
CA ILE A 444 -7.22 25.64 -8.61
C ILE A 444 -6.95 25.75 -10.11
N LYS A 445 -5.96 26.57 -10.46
CA LYS A 445 -5.48 26.73 -11.83
C LYS A 445 -4.68 25.51 -12.27
N LYS A 446 -4.88 25.08 -13.52
CA LYS A 446 -4.14 23.96 -14.13
C LYS A 446 -2.62 24.17 -14.11
N ASP A 447 -2.15 25.40 -14.27
CA ASP A 447 -0.73 25.74 -14.25
C ASP A 447 -0.05 25.37 -12.93
N ILE A 448 -0.76 25.51 -11.80
CA ILE A 448 -0.26 25.13 -10.48
C ILE A 448 -0.10 23.61 -10.41
N ILE A 449 -1.06 22.85 -10.94
CA ILE A 449 -1.00 21.39 -10.97
C ILE A 449 0.14 20.93 -11.86
N HIS A 450 0.29 21.53 -13.05
CA HIS A 450 1.40 21.25 -13.97
C HIS A 450 2.77 21.58 -13.37
N TYR A 451 2.88 22.64 -12.58
CA TYR A 451 4.10 22.97 -11.85
C TYR A 451 4.54 21.79 -10.97
N PHE A 452 3.64 21.25 -10.13
CA PHE A 452 4.02 20.14 -9.25
C PHE A 452 4.34 18.84 -10.01
N LEU A 453 3.67 18.57 -11.13
CA LEU A 453 3.89 17.36 -11.91
C LEU A 453 5.16 17.39 -12.79
N PHE A 454 5.59 18.57 -13.26
CA PHE A 454 6.59 18.66 -14.33
C PHE A 454 7.78 19.60 -14.07
N TYR A 455 7.80 20.37 -12.97
CA TYR A 455 8.79 21.44 -12.79
C TYR A 455 10.25 20.95 -12.67
N LYS A 456 10.57 20.08 -11.71
CA LYS A 456 11.94 19.58 -11.48
C LYS A 456 11.98 18.06 -11.48
N ASN A 457 11.73 17.46 -12.65
CA ASN A 457 11.75 16.01 -12.81
C ASN A 457 13.19 15.47 -12.93
N ARG A 458 13.93 15.54 -11.82
CA ARG A 458 15.35 15.12 -11.73
C ARG A 458 15.53 13.68 -11.24
N TYR A 459 14.44 13.02 -10.86
CA TYR A 459 14.47 11.62 -10.46
C TYR A 459 14.08 10.73 -11.64
N GLU A 460 14.92 9.74 -11.91
CA GLU A 460 14.66 8.67 -12.85
C GLU A 460 14.96 7.35 -12.14
N TYR A 461 13.94 6.49 -12.06
CA TYR A 461 14.03 5.16 -11.51
C TYR A 461 14.69 4.25 -12.53
N ALA A 462 15.89 3.78 -12.20
CA ALA A 462 16.60 2.78 -12.96
C ALA A 462 16.35 1.40 -12.34
N PRO A 463 15.59 0.50 -13.01
CA PRO A 463 15.42 -0.85 -12.50
C PRO A 463 16.76 -1.59 -12.57
N TYR A 464 17.11 -2.29 -11.49
CA TYR A 464 18.22 -3.24 -11.51
C TYR A 464 17.69 -4.59 -11.97
N ASP A 465 18.23 -5.09 -13.08
CA ASP A 465 17.84 -6.39 -13.58
C ASP A 465 18.39 -7.48 -12.64
N ARG A 466 17.54 -8.47 -12.40
CA ARG A 466 17.87 -9.65 -11.60
C ARG A 466 17.93 -10.78 -12.60
N PRO A 467 19.11 -11.23 -13.07
CA PRO A 467 19.18 -12.31 -14.05
C PRO A 467 18.80 -13.65 -13.40
N ASP A 468 18.25 -14.58 -14.19
CA ASP A 468 17.92 -15.94 -13.73
C ASP A 468 19.17 -16.81 -13.56
N ILE A 469 20.24 -16.46 -14.27
CA ILE A 469 21.52 -17.16 -14.25
C ILE A 469 22.56 -16.21 -13.66
N SER A 470 23.39 -16.72 -12.76
CA SER A 470 24.52 -15.94 -12.26
C SER A 470 25.55 -15.76 -13.37
N PHE A 471 25.78 -14.51 -13.81
CA PHE A 471 26.81 -14.22 -14.80
C PHE A 471 28.24 -14.51 -14.32
N SER A 472 28.44 -14.69 -13.00
CA SER A 472 29.73 -15.10 -12.43
C SER A 472 30.07 -16.59 -12.62
N SER A 473 29.10 -17.44 -13.00
CA SER A 473 29.38 -18.86 -13.23
C SER A 473 30.06 -19.13 -14.57
N LEU A 474 30.03 -18.16 -15.49
CA LEU A 474 30.62 -18.27 -16.83
C LEU A 474 31.52 -17.05 -17.11
N PRO A 475 32.85 -17.22 -17.22
CA PRO A 475 33.78 -16.10 -17.43
C PRO A 475 33.47 -15.25 -18.67
N SER A 476 32.89 -15.84 -19.71
CA SER A 476 32.47 -15.14 -20.93
C SER A 476 31.27 -14.20 -20.71
N LEU A 477 30.43 -14.47 -19.71
CA LEU A 477 29.25 -13.67 -19.37
C LEU A 477 29.53 -12.64 -18.27
N GLU A 478 30.70 -12.68 -17.63
CA GLU A 478 31.07 -11.77 -16.54
C GLU A 478 30.99 -10.30 -16.98
N LYS A 479 31.35 -10.02 -18.25
CA LYS A 479 31.25 -8.68 -18.87
C LYS A 479 29.81 -8.22 -19.11
N CYS A 480 28.85 -9.13 -19.13
CA CYS A 480 27.42 -8.83 -19.27
C CYS A 480 26.76 -8.50 -17.92
N ASN A 481 27.49 -8.64 -16.80
CA ASN A 481 26.99 -8.22 -15.51
C ASN A 481 26.80 -6.70 -15.50
N GLN A 482 25.60 -6.24 -15.13
CA GLN A 482 25.27 -4.80 -15.02
C GLN A 482 26.22 -4.03 -14.08
N HIS A 483 26.90 -4.75 -13.17
CA HIS A 483 27.86 -4.17 -12.23
C HIS A 483 29.32 -4.46 -12.60
N TYR A 484 29.60 -5.00 -13.79
CA TYR A 484 30.97 -5.27 -14.24
C TYR A 484 31.78 -3.97 -14.29
N ASN A 485 32.95 -3.97 -13.63
CA ASN A 485 33.83 -2.80 -13.63
C ASN A 485 34.93 -2.99 -14.68
N ALA A 486 34.77 -2.31 -15.82
CA ALA A 486 35.72 -2.37 -16.94
C ALA A 486 37.12 -1.81 -16.59
N HIS A 487 37.23 -0.91 -15.60
CA HIS A 487 38.52 -0.32 -15.21
C HIS A 487 39.38 -1.25 -14.34
N HIS A 488 38.75 -2.13 -13.57
CA HIS A 488 39.46 -3.04 -12.66
C HIS A 488 39.39 -4.51 -13.08
N GLY A 489 38.66 -4.83 -14.16
CA GLY A 489 38.48 -6.21 -14.64
C GLY A 489 37.75 -7.11 -13.65
N ALA A 490 37.01 -6.54 -12.70
CA ALA A 490 36.28 -7.27 -11.68
C ALA A 490 34.83 -7.53 -12.11
N SER A 491 34.32 -8.74 -11.83
CA SER A 491 32.90 -9.14 -12.00
C SER A 491 31.89 -8.14 -11.46
N HIS A 492 32.27 -7.36 -10.46
CA HIS A 492 31.39 -6.47 -9.73
C HIS A 492 32.13 -5.23 -9.21
N ASP A 493 31.44 -4.08 -9.22
CA ASP A 493 31.92 -2.84 -8.63
C ASP A 493 31.85 -2.90 -7.09
N ARG A 494 33.00 -3.15 -6.45
CA ARG A 494 33.13 -3.20 -4.99
C ARG A 494 32.62 -1.94 -4.29
N PHE A 495 32.84 -0.75 -4.87
CA PHE A 495 32.39 0.51 -4.27
C PHE A 495 30.87 0.68 -4.37
N PHE A 496 30.26 0.19 -5.45
CA PHE A 496 28.81 0.13 -5.55
C PHE A 496 28.21 -0.77 -4.47
N PHE A 497 28.73 -2.00 -4.31
CA PHE A 497 28.20 -2.94 -3.31
C PHE A 497 28.43 -2.50 -1.87
N ALA A 498 29.57 -1.86 -1.57
CA ALA A 498 29.81 -1.24 -0.27
C ALA A 498 28.75 -0.16 0.04
N ARG A 499 28.44 0.72 -0.93
CA ARG A 499 27.38 1.72 -0.80
C ARG A 499 25.98 1.10 -0.64
N GLN A 500 25.68 0.01 -1.33
CA GLN A 500 24.42 -0.70 -1.13
C GLN A 500 24.34 -1.33 0.27
N HIS A 501 25.43 -1.91 0.77
CA HIS A 501 25.47 -2.47 2.12
C HIS A 501 25.18 -1.41 3.19
N GLU A 502 25.79 -0.22 3.06
CA GLU A 502 25.51 0.93 3.91
C GLU A 502 24.06 1.42 3.78
N ARG A 503 23.58 1.59 2.53
CA ARG A 503 22.22 2.06 2.21
C ARG A 503 21.11 1.20 2.81
N TRP A 504 21.33 -0.12 2.84
CA TRP A 504 20.37 -1.10 3.35
C TRP A 504 20.66 -1.50 4.81
N SER A 505 21.63 -0.85 5.47
CA SER A 505 21.90 -1.07 6.89
C SER A 505 20.73 -0.60 7.76
N ASP A 506 20.67 -1.12 8.98
CA ASP A 506 19.65 -0.72 9.96
C ASP A 506 19.87 0.70 10.50
N ASN A 507 21.10 1.21 10.36
CA ASN A 507 21.51 2.55 10.79
C ASN A 507 21.46 3.57 9.65
N TYR A 508 20.93 3.20 8.48
CA TYR A 508 20.84 4.13 7.35
C TYR A 508 20.01 5.36 7.70
N LEU A 509 20.58 6.54 7.43
CA LEU A 509 20.02 7.86 7.77
C LEU A 509 19.83 8.12 9.27
N LYS A 510 20.37 7.27 10.15
CA LYS A 510 20.17 7.41 11.59
C LYS A 510 20.74 8.71 12.12
N ASP A 511 21.99 9.03 11.76
CA ASP A 511 22.67 10.24 12.23
C ASP A 511 21.96 11.51 11.72
N GLU A 512 21.54 11.53 10.45
CA GLU A 512 20.79 12.67 9.91
C GLU A 512 19.40 12.84 10.55
N LEU A 513 18.73 11.74 10.88
CA LEU A 513 17.44 11.75 11.60
C LEU A 513 17.60 12.18 13.06
N GLU A 514 18.67 11.76 13.73
CA GLU A 514 19.01 12.18 15.09
C GLU A 514 19.44 13.65 15.17
N GLU A 515 20.21 14.14 14.19
CA GLU A 515 20.56 15.56 14.07
C GLU A 515 19.29 16.43 13.97
N MET A 516 18.30 16.00 13.19
CA MET A 516 17.00 16.67 13.11
C MET A 516 16.25 16.66 14.44
N ASN A 517 16.30 15.56 15.21
CA ASN A 517 15.65 15.51 16.53
C ASN A 517 16.24 16.55 17.49
N ASN A 518 17.55 16.83 17.40
CA ASN A 518 18.22 17.80 18.26
C ASN A 518 17.93 19.26 17.86
N GLN A 519 17.57 19.51 16.60
CA GLN A 519 17.24 20.85 16.07
C GLN A 519 15.75 21.20 16.18
N VAL A 520 14.87 20.22 16.47
CA VAL A 520 13.42 20.39 16.58
C VAL A 520 12.96 20.84 17.99
N LEU A 521 13.90 21.12 18.90
CA LEU A 521 13.60 21.66 20.24
C LEU A 521 13.23 23.15 20.24
#